data_AF-A0A9C7UZB3-F1
#
_entry.id   AF-A0A9C7UZB3-F1
#
_cell.length_a   1.000
_cell.length_b   1.000
_cell.length_c   1.000
_cell.angle_alpha   90.00
_cell.angle_beta   90.00
_cell.angle_gamma   90.00
#
_symmetry.space_group_name_H-M   'P 1'
#
loop_
_entity.id
_entity.type
_entity.pdbx_description
1 polymer ?
#
loop_
_entity_poly.entity_id
_entity_poly.type
_entity_poly.pdbx_seq_one_letter_code
_entity_poly.pdbx_strand_id
1 'polypeptide(L)'
;VSGCNECSVNDDVIVFDIETTGLSRELDRITEIGAVKLRNMEVVDRFQTFVNPERPIPANITELTGITDEMVEDAPSEKEALEKFIAFAGKGVLVAHNADFDTSFIKIGCERQGLTYDIRYVDTLKLSRAALPHLRNFKLDTVAKEFKLGNFNHHRAIDDAEMLSKIFISLVTVSCKGHKLEKFGDFNTILGDVDVKKQPTYHMIILVKNQVGLKNLYKLVSYSNLNYFYRKPRVPLSELLKHREGLIVGSACEAGELFRAILDGKPQEEIESIASIYDYLEIQPIANNEFLVREGMVSDDEGLRQLNMRIVKLGEKLNKPVVATCDVHFMNREDGIFRKILQAGQGFKDADNQAPLYLRTTDEMLAEFSYLGEDKAKEVVITNTNAIADMVEDIRPIPKGTYTPSIEGAEQELQDLCWTRAMNWYGYEDKIPEIVTKRLQKELDAIIKYGFSVLYMIAQKLVKYSEDNGYLVGSRGSV
;
A
#
# COMPACT_ATOMS: atom_id res chain seq x y z
N VAL A 1 11.14 11.99 -3.38
CA VAL A 1 12.31 12.27 -4.26
C VAL A 1 12.75 10.95 -4.89
N SER A 2 13.27 10.95 -6.12
CA SER A 2 13.72 9.73 -6.81
C SER A 2 15.08 9.96 -7.47
N GLY A 3 16.07 9.13 -7.16
CA GLY A 3 17.43 9.20 -7.72
C GLY A 3 18.26 10.43 -7.32
N CYS A 4 17.74 11.36 -6.51
CA CYS A 4 18.41 12.63 -6.18
C CYS A 4 18.70 12.86 -4.69
N ASN A 5 18.64 11.83 -3.83
CA ASN A 5 18.79 12.01 -2.37
C ASN A 5 20.06 12.77 -1.97
N GLU A 6 21.18 12.52 -2.65
CA GLU A 6 22.47 13.13 -2.36
C GLU A 6 22.72 14.46 -3.09
N CYS A 7 21.84 14.85 -4.01
CA CYS A 7 21.99 16.08 -4.78
C CYS A 7 21.71 17.31 -3.91
N SER A 8 22.55 18.33 -4.05
CA SER A 8 22.38 19.60 -3.34
C SER A 8 21.15 20.34 -3.87
N VAL A 9 20.38 20.95 -2.97
CA VAL A 9 19.23 21.78 -3.35
C VAL A 9 19.64 23.11 -3.97
N ASN A 10 20.90 23.49 -3.83
CA ASN A 10 21.46 24.73 -4.37
C ASN A 10 22.05 24.56 -5.79
N ASP A 11 22.21 23.32 -6.26
CA ASP A 11 22.65 23.02 -7.62
C ASP A 11 21.55 23.36 -8.65
N ASP A 12 21.78 23.04 -9.92
CA ASP A 12 20.79 23.28 -10.96
C ASP A 12 19.54 22.41 -10.73
N VAL A 13 18.40 23.08 -10.56
CA VAL A 13 17.08 22.46 -10.40
C VAL A 13 16.22 22.90 -11.58
N ILE A 14 15.64 21.94 -12.29
CA ILE A 14 14.91 22.18 -13.53
C ILE A 14 13.43 21.94 -13.25
N VAL A 15 12.70 23.01 -13.00
CA VAL A 15 11.26 22.94 -12.80
C VAL A 15 10.60 22.92 -14.17
N PHE A 16 9.83 21.89 -14.48
CA PHE A 16 9.28 21.74 -15.83
C PHE A 16 7.87 21.17 -15.81
N ASP A 17 7.19 21.38 -16.93
CA ASP A 17 5.85 20.90 -17.23
C ASP A 17 5.78 20.59 -18.74
N ILE A 18 4.87 19.68 -19.13
CA ILE A 18 4.66 19.31 -20.53
C ILE A 18 3.18 19.31 -20.89
N GLU A 19 2.88 19.66 -22.13
CA GLU A 19 1.58 19.40 -22.74
C GLU A 19 1.69 18.24 -23.73
N THR A 20 0.61 17.48 -23.88
CA THR A 20 0.62 16.21 -24.62
C THR A 20 -0.68 16.00 -25.38
N THR A 21 -0.66 15.15 -26.42
CA THR A 21 -1.86 14.78 -27.20
C THR A 21 -2.85 13.89 -26.44
N GLY A 22 -2.56 13.55 -25.18
CA GLY A 22 -3.39 12.66 -24.35
C GLY A 22 -2.62 12.15 -23.12
N LEU A 23 -3.24 11.26 -22.34
CA LEU A 23 -2.69 10.83 -21.04
C LEU A 23 -1.83 9.56 -21.14
N SER A 24 -1.79 8.87 -22.29
CA SER A 24 -1.05 7.62 -22.45
C SER A 24 0.39 7.91 -22.88
N ARG A 25 1.33 7.73 -21.98
CA ARG A 25 2.78 7.92 -22.25
C ARG A 25 3.33 7.08 -23.42
N GLU A 26 2.70 5.93 -23.70
CA GLU A 26 3.08 5.04 -24.79
C GLU A 26 2.50 5.50 -26.13
N LEU A 27 1.21 5.84 -26.14
CA LEU A 27 0.47 6.13 -27.37
C LEU A 27 0.52 7.61 -27.76
N ASP A 28 0.54 8.52 -26.79
CA ASP A 28 0.47 9.97 -26.99
C ASP A 28 1.85 10.61 -27.18
N ARG A 29 1.86 11.87 -27.63
CA ARG A 29 3.06 12.64 -27.98
C ARG A 29 3.09 13.97 -27.25
N ILE A 30 4.29 14.48 -27.02
CA ILE A 30 4.51 15.80 -26.43
C ILE A 30 4.16 16.87 -27.47
N THR A 31 3.50 17.95 -27.03
CA THR A 31 3.12 19.11 -27.86
C THR A 31 3.79 20.41 -27.40
N GLU A 32 4.13 20.54 -26.11
CA GLU A 32 4.89 21.66 -25.56
C GLU A 32 5.77 21.19 -24.39
N ILE A 33 6.95 21.79 -24.25
CA ILE A 33 7.81 21.65 -23.07
C ILE A 33 8.09 23.04 -22.53
N GLY A 34 7.78 23.28 -21.26
CA GLY A 34 8.11 24.49 -20.53
C GLY A 34 8.99 24.18 -19.34
N ALA A 35 10.07 24.93 -19.14
CA ALA A 35 11.00 24.72 -18.04
C ALA A 35 11.64 26.00 -17.53
N VAL A 36 11.94 26.00 -16.23
CA VAL A 36 12.60 27.07 -15.49
C VAL A 36 13.78 26.46 -14.75
N LYS A 37 14.96 27.05 -14.93
CA LYS A 37 16.18 26.65 -14.21
C LYS A 37 16.33 27.50 -12.96
N LEU A 38 16.43 26.84 -11.83
CA LEU A 38 16.80 27.44 -10.56
C LEU A 38 18.25 27.12 -10.23
N ARG A 39 18.94 28.08 -9.63
CA ARG A 39 20.23 27.87 -8.95
C ARG A 39 20.20 28.70 -7.66
N ASN A 40 20.60 28.10 -6.54
CA ASN A 40 20.42 28.71 -5.21
C ASN A 40 18.97 29.19 -4.94
N MET A 41 17.96 28.44 -5.41
CA MET A 41 16.53 28.80 -5.31
C MET A 41 16.12 30.11 -6.02
N GLU A 42 16.95 30.61 -6.94
CA GLU A 42 16.64 31.76 -7.78
C GLU A 42 16.52 31.33 -9.25
N VAL A 43 15.59 31.92 -9.98
CA VAL A 43 15.41 31.68 -11.42
C VAL A 43 16.59 32.27 -12.17
N VAL A 44 17.36 31.41 -12.85
CA VAL A 44 18.54 31.83 -13.63
C VAL A 44 18.33 31.68 -15.13
N ASP A 45 17.40 30.84 -15.58
CA ASP A 45 17.17 30.61 -17.00
C ASP A 45 15.76 30.06 -17.27
N ARG A 46 15.28 30.18 -18.50
CA ARG A 46 13.95 29.71 -18.95
C ARG A 46 14.07 29.01 -20.31
N PHE A 47 13.29 27.96 -20.49
CA PHE A 47 13.20 27.20 -21.72
C PHE A 47 11.76 26.94 -22.08
N GLN A 48 11.42 27.16 -23.35
CA GLN A 48 10.11 26.83 -23.89
C GLN A 48 10.27 26.39 -25.33
N THR A 49 9.59 25.32 -25.71
CA THR A 49 9.46 24.90 -27.10
C THR A 49 8.12 24.23 -27.33
N PHE A 50 7.48 24.52 -28.46
CA PHE A 50 6.50 23.61 -29.02
C PHE A 50 7.19 22.36 -29.56
N VAL A 51 6.42 21.30 -29.73
CA VAL A 51 6.88 20.02 -30.29
C VAL A 51 5.85 19.60 -31.32
N ASN A 52 6.31 19.30 -32.54
CA ASN A 52 5.44 18.69 -33.56
C ASN A 52 5.20 17.22 -33.16
N PRO A 53 3.95 16.83 -32.81
CA PRO A 53 3.66 15.46 -32.39
C PRO A 53 3.55 14.49 -33.58
N GLU A 54 3.70 14.99 -34.82
CA GLU A 54 3.57 14.26 -36.09
C GLU A 54 2.22 13.53 -36.24
N ARG A 55 1.20 14.06 -35.56
CA ARG A 55 -0.17 13.53 -35.55
C ARG A 55 -1.18 14.64 -35.22
N PRO A 56 -2.46 14.48 -35.60
CA PRO A 56 -3.50 15.41 -35.21
C PRO A 56 -3.67 15.46 -33.68
N ILE A 57 -3.76 16.66 -33.13
CA ILE A 57 -4.09 16.90 -31.72
C ILE A 57 -5.61 16.71 -31.54
N PRO A 58 -6.06 15.85 -30.60
CA PRO A 58 -7.48 15.66 -30.36
C PRO A 58 -8.18 16.96 -29.91
N ALA A 59 -9.40 17.21 -30.40
CA ALA A 59 -10.14 18.45 -30.14
C ALA A 59 -10.31 18.76 -28.64
N ASN A 60 -10.50 17.75 -27.80
CA ASN A 60 -10.60 17.91 -26.35
C ASN A 60 -9.28 18.36 -25.70
N ILE A 61 -8.14 18.04 -26.31
CA ILE A 61 -6.81 18.51 -25.85
C ILE A 61 -6.56 19.93 -26.33
N THR A 62 -6.95 20.27 -27.56
CA THR A 62 -6.90 21.65 -28.05
C THR A 62 -7.80 22.57 -27.23
N GLU A 63 -8.99 22.12 -26.83
CA GLU A 63 -9.87 22.89 -25.93
C GLU A 63 -9.27 23.10 -24.54
N LEU A 64 -8.51 22.12 -24.04
CA LEU A 64 -7.87 22.16 -22.73
C LEU A 64 -6.62 23.06 -22.73
N THR A 65 -5.73 22.87 -23.71
CA THR A 65 -4.39 23.47 -23.76
C THR A 65 -4.30 24.73 -24.61
N GLY A 66 -5.28 24.93 -25.50
CA GLY A 66 -5.23 25.97 -26.53
C GLY A 66 -4.19 25.70 -27.62
N ILE A 67 -3.50 24.56 -27.62
CA ILE A 67 -2.51 24.20 -28.65
C ILE A 67 -3.24 23.56 -29.83
N THR A 68 -3.11 24.18 -31.00
CA THR A 68 -3.71 23.71 -32.26
C THR A 68 -2.66 23.05 -33.15
N ASP A 69 -3.12 22.24 -34.12
CA ASP A 69 -2.23 21.60 -35.11
C ASP A 69 -1.39 22.65 -35.87
N GLU A 70 -1.96 23.81 -36.19
CA GLU A 70 -1.25 24.90 -36.88
C GLU A 70 -0.13 25.52 -36.04
N MET A 71 -0.23 25.49 -34.71
CA MET A 71 0.81 26.02 -33.83
C MET A 71 2.05 25.13 -33.78
N VAL A 72 1.88 23.82 -34.03
CA VAL A 72 2.93 22.82 -33.90
C VAL A 72 3.42 22.30 -35.25
N GLU A 73 2.81 22.69 -36.37
CA GLU A 73 3.16 22.23 -37.72
C GLU A 73 4.65 22.46 -38.05
N ASP A 74 5.15 23.67 -37.80
CA ASP A 74 6.55 24.05 -38.02
C ASP A 74 7.44 23.92 -36.76
N ALA A 75 6.90 23.34 -35.68
CA ALA A 75 7.65 23.16 -34.44
C ALA A 75 8.72 22.06 -34.58
N PRO A 76 9.77 22.08 -33.73
CA PRO A 76 10.77 21.02 -33.70
C PRO A 76 10.15 19.64 -33.53
N SER A 77 10.75 18.62 -34.16
CA SER A 77 10.36 17.23 -33.95
C SER A 77 10.54 16.81 -32.47
N GLU A 78 9.88 15.73 -32.04
CA GLU A 78 10.05 15.18 -30.68
C GLU A 78 11.53 14.99 -30.33
N LYS A 79 12.34 14.49 -31.27
CA LYS A 79 13.77 14.32 -31.08
C LYS A 79 14.50 15.64 -30.83
N GLU A 80 14.30 16.64 -31.69
CA GLU A 80 14.98 17.93 -31.57
C GLU A 80 14.56 18.69 -30.30
N ALA A 81 13.28 18.61 -29.93
CA ALA A 81 12.77 19.20 -28.71
C ALA A 81 13.39 18.57 -27.46
N LEU A 82 13.47 17.24 -27.42
CA LEU A 82 14.11 16.49 -26.33
C LEU A 82 15.60 16.79 -26.26
N GLU A 83 16.32 16.83 -27.38
CA GLU A 83 17.75 17.21 -27.40
C GLU A 83 17.98 18.61 -26.82
N LYS A 84 17.15 19.58 -27.19
CA LYS A 84 17.19 20.94 -26.64
C LYS A 84 16.87 20.97 -25.15
N PHE A 85 15.85 20.24 -24.71
CA PHE A 85 15.48 20.15 -23.31
C PHE A 85 16.59 19.48 -22.47
N ILE A 86 17.17 18.38 -22.94
CA ILE A 86 18.29 17.69 -22.28
C ILE A 86 19.51 18.61 -22.19
N ALA A 87 19.82 19.36 -23.25
CA ALA A 87 20.90 20.34 -23.23
C ALA A 87 20.64 21.46 -22.22
N PHE A 88 19.40 21.93 -22.11
CA PHE A 88 18.99 22.93 -21.12
C PHE A 88 19.08 22.38 -19.69
N ALA A 89 18.55 21.19 -19.46
CA ALA A 89 18.42 20.58 -18.14
C ALA A 89 19.76 20.04 -17.60
N GLY A 90 20.63 19.55 -18.49
CA GLY A 90 21.94 19.00 -18.15
C GLY A 90 21.83 17.91 -17.09
N LYS A 91 22.66 18.00 -16.03
CA LYS A 91 22.60 17.10 -14.87
C LYS A 91 21.70 17.62 -13.75
N GLY A 92 20.89 18.63 -14.00
CA GLY A 92 20.00 19.21 -13.00
C GLY A 92 18.94 18.23 -12.53
N VAL A 93 18.46 18.43 -11.31
CA VAL A 93 17.35 17.63 -10.76
C VAL A 93 16.04 18.18 -11.32
N LEU A 94 15.23 17.32 -11.93
CA LEU A 94 13.93 17.72 -12.46
C LEU A 94 12.90 17.90 -11.33
N VAL A 95 12.05 18.89 -11.45
CA VAL A 95 10.96 19.15 -10.51
C VAL A 95 9.67 19.32 -11.31
N ALA A 96 8.69 18.47 -11.03
CA ALA A 96 7.39 18.51 -11.67
C ALA A 96 6.28 18.29 -10.62
N HIS A 97 5.03 18.58 -11.00
CA HIS A 97 3.87 18.40 -10.14
C HIS A 97 3.10 17.16 -10.58
N ASN A 98 3.14 16.08 -9.78
CA ASN A 98 2.83 14.73 -10.25
C ASN A 98 3.90 14.21 -11.23
N ALA A 99 5.17 14.38 -10.85
CA ALA A 99 6.33 14.19 -11.71
C ALA A 99 6.40 12.83 -12.43
N ASP A 100 5.76 11.77 -11.90
CA ASP A 100 5.67 10.46 -12.56
C ASP A 100 5.01 10.56 -13.96
N PHE A 101 4.15 11.55 -14.20
CA PHE A 101 3.56 11.81 -15.52
C PHE A 101 4.61 12.41 -16.47
N ASP A 102 5.08 13.63 -16.20
CA ASP A 102 5.96 14.39 -17.10
C ASP A 102 7.27 13.67 -17.37
N THR A 103 7.90 13.12 -16.32
CA THR A 103 9.16 12.40 -16.45
C THR A 103 9.01 11.12 -17.27
N SER A 104 7.85 10.46 -17.21
CA SER A 104 7.61 9.25 -18.00
C SER A 104 7.48 9.54 -19.49
N PHE A 105 6.89 10.69 -19.87
CA PHE A 105 6.85 11.14 -21.27
C PHE A 105 8.23 11.51 -21.80
N ILE A 106 9.04 12.22 -21.01
CA ILE A 106 10.45 12.50 -21.37
C ILE A 106 11.23 11.20 -21.54
N LYS A 107 11.06 10.25 -20.61
CA LYS A 107 11.76 8.97 -20.65
C LYS A 107 11.40 8.15 -21.90
N ILE A 108 10.11 7.92 -22.14
CA ILE A 108 9.65 7.14 -23.29
C ILE A 108 9.95 7.87 -24.60
N GLY A 109 9.81 9.20 -24.64
CA GLY A 109 10.23 10.01 -25.78
C GLY A 109 11.71 9.81 -26.09
N CYS A 110 12.59 9.82 -25.07
CA CYS A 110 14.00 9.53 -25.27
C CYS A 110 14.24 8.11 -25.81
N GLU A 111 13.57 7.11 -25.24
CA GLU A 111 13.66 5.71 -25.70
C GLU A 111 13.23 5.56 -27.17
N ARG A 112 12.12 6.21 -27.58
CA ARG A 112 11.64 6.21 -28.98
C ARG A 112 12.67 6.79 -29.95
N GLN A 113 13.41 7.82 -29.52
CA GLN A 113 14.34 8.55 -30.36
C GLN A 113 15.80 8.07 -30.23
N GLY A 114 16.05 7.03 -29.43
CA GLY A 114 17.39 6.51 -29.17
C GLY A 114 18.28 7.47 -28.37
N LEU A 115 17.68 8.35 -27.56
CA LEU A 115 18.37 9.29 -26.67
C LEU A 115 18.52 8.68 -25.28
N THR A 116 19.61 9.03 -24.59
CA THR A 116 19.83 8.63 -23.19
C THR A 116 19.80 9.86 -22.30
N TYR A 117 18.95 9.84 -21.28
CA TYR A 117 18.87 10.89 -20.27
C TYR A 117 18.69 10.32 -18.87
N ASP A 118 19.58 10.68 -17.96
CA ASP A 118 19.52 10.27 -16.55
C ASP A 118 18.54 11.17 -15.79
N ILE A 119 17.31 10.66 -15.62
CA ILE A 119 16.22 11.40 -14.98
C ILE A 119 16.26 11.19 -13.47
N ARG A 120 16.58 12.28 -12.76
CA ARG A 120 16.50 12.39 -11.31
C ARG A 120 15.48 13.46 -10.97
N TYR A 121 14.52 13.18 -10.09
CA TYR A 121 13.39 14.09 -9.92
C TYR A 121 12.81 14.23 -8.52
N VAL A 122 12.12 15.35 -8.31
CA VAL A 122 11.33 15.69 -7.14
C VAL A 122 9.89 15.92 -7.56
N ASP A 123 8.97 15.28 -6.84
CA ASP A 123 7.54 15.44 -7.06
C ASP A 123 6.96 16.42 -6.04
N THR A 124 6.59 17.60 -6.52
CA THR A 124 6.01 18.64 -5.68
C THR A 124 4.61 18.30 -5.19
N LEU A 125 3.88 17.39 -5.84
CA LEU A 125 2.58 16.91 -5.35
C LEU A 125 2.78 16.11 -4.06
N LYS A 126 3.76 15.21 -4.05
CA LYS A 126 4.15 14.43 -2.86
C LYS A 126 4.69 15.35 -1.76
N LEU A 127 5.54 16.32 -2.10
CA LEU A 127 6.02 17.33 -1.14
C LEU A 127 4.89 18.18 -0.56
N SER A 128 3.96 18.67 -1.38
CA SER A 128 2.82 19.49 -0.94
C SER A 128 1.92 18.73 0.02
N ARG A 129 1.67 17.44 -0.24
CA ARG A 129 0.88 16.57 0.64
C ARG A 129 1.48 16.45 2.03
N ALA A 130 2.80 16.39 2.12
CA ALA A 130 3.51 16.26 3.38
C ALA A 130 3.65 17.61 4.10
N ALA A 131 3.97 18.68 3.37
CA ALA A 131 4.19 20.00 3.96
C ALA A 131 2.88 20.76 4.31
N LEU A 132 1.77 20.48 3.61
CA LEU A 132 0.50 21.20 3.74
C LEU A 132 -0.68 20.24 3.98
N PRO A 133 -0.67 19.43 5.06
CA PRO A 133 -1.63 18.35 5.24
C PRO A 133 -3.09 18.81 5.42
N HIS A 134 -3.32 20.10 5.67
CA HIS A 134 -4.63 20.73 5.87
C HIS A 134 -5.37 21.04 4.57
N LEU A 135 -4.71 20.98 3.40
CA LEU A 135 -5.38 21.25 2.12
C LEU A 135 -6.35 20.13 1.72
N ARG A 136 -7.51 20.53 1.18
CA ARG A 136 -8.56 19.60 0.72
C ARG A 136 -8.13 18.78 -0.50
N ASN A 137 -7.35 19.38 -1.38
CA ASN A 137 -6.73 18.75 -2.55
C ASN A 137 -5.40 19.46 -2.84
N PHE A 138 -4.62 18.89 -3.73
CA PHE A 138 -3.26 19.35 -4.00
C PHE A 138 -3.04 19.65 -5.48
N LYS A 139 -4.08 20.11 -6.21
CA LYS A 139 -3.89 20.62 -7.57
C LYS A 139 -2.96 21.84 -7.55
N LEU A 140 -2.23 22.08 -8.63
CA LEU A 140 -1.30 23.21 -8.76
C LEU A 140 -1.92 24.54 -8.31
N ASP A 141 -3.12 24.86 -8.82
CA ASP A 141 -3.93 26.02 -8.42
C ASP A 141 -4.19 26.14 -6.92
N THR A 142 -4.47 25.00 -6.27
CA THR A 142 -4.84 24.98 -4.85
C THR A 142 -3.60 25.27 -4.01
N VAL A 143 -2.45 24.71 -4.40
CA VAL A 143 -1.17 24.96 -3.72
C VAL A 143 -0.69 26.39 -3.99
N ALA A 144 -0.83 26.91 -5.21
CA ALA A 144 -0.52 28.30 -5.56
C ALA A 144 -1.33 29.29 -4.70
N LYS A 145 -2.63 29.03 -4.51
CA LYS A 145 -3.52 29.84 -3.66
C LYS A 145 -3.13 29.82 -2.19
N GLU A 146 -2.72 28.66 -1.66
CA GLU A 146 -2.25 28.54 -0.27
C GLU A 146 -1.06 29.46 0.00
N PHE A 147 -0.11 29.51 -0.93
CA PHE A 147 1.05 30.40 -0.86
C PHE A 147 0.79 31.82 -1.35
N LYS A 148 -0.43 32.13 -1.78
CA LYS A 148 -0.85 33.46 -2.28
C LYS A 148 0.01 33.96 -3.46
N LEU A 149 0.34 33.06 -4.39
CA LEU A 149 1.26 33.34 -5.51
C LEU A 149 0.62 34.03 -6.73
N GLY A 150 -0.66 34.38 -6.65
CA GLY A 150 -1.41 35.03 -7.73
C GLY A 150 -2.05 34.04 -8.71
N ASN A 151 -2.67 34.58 -9.76
CA ASN A 151 -3.26 33.79 -10.85
C ASN A 151 -2.23 33.59 -11.98
N PHE A 152 -2.37 32.50 -12.73
CA PHE A 152 -1.58 32.18 -13.91
C PHE A 152 -2.49 31.55 -14.97
N ASN A 153 -2.02 31.50 -16.21
CA ASN A 153 -2.76 30.88 -17.30
C ASN A 153 -2.46 29.37 -17.30
N HIS A 154 -3.41 28.59 -16.79
CA HIS A 154 -3.26 27.14 -16.72
C HIS A 154 -3.26 26.55 -18.14
N HIS A 155 -2.47 25.49 -18.35
CA HIS A 155 -2.32 24.76 -19.63
C HIS A 155 -1.40 25.41 -20.67
N ARG A 156 -0.47 26.25 -20.21
CA ARG A 156 0.73 26.60 -20.97
C ARG A 156 1.93 26.12 -20.17
N ALA A 157 2.73 25.23 -20.78
CA ALA A 157 3.78 24.53 -20.04
C ALA A 157 4.78 25.47 -19.35
N ILE A 158 5.10 26.62 -19.96
CA ILE A 158 6.01 27.60 -19.34
C ILE A 158 5.39 28.33 -18.16
N ASP A 159 4.11 28.69 -18.23
CA ASP A 159 3.41 29.42 -17.17
C ASP A 159 3.22 28.51 -15.95
N ASP A 160 2.89 27.24 -16.20
CA ASP A 160 2.79 26.20 -15.18
C ASP A 160 4.16 25.91 -14.54
N ALA A 161 5.23 25.80 -15.33
CA ALA A 161 6.60 25.65 -14.81
C ALA A 161 7.05 26.87 -13.97
N GLU A 162 6.71 28.10 -14.38
CA GLU A 162 7.00 29.30 -13.60
C GLU A 162 6.24 29.33 -12.27
N MET A 163 4.94 29.04 -12.29
CA MET A 163 4.14 28.97 -11.06
C MET A 163 4.66 27.86 -10.14
N LEU A 164 4.97 26.70 -10.72
CA LEU A 164 5.52 25.57 -10.00
C LEU A 164 6.87 25.90 -9.36
N SER A 165 7.71 26.71 -10.02
CA SER A 165 9.00 27.14 -9.45
C SER A 165 8.81 27.95 -8.16
N LYS A 166 7.82 28.86 -8.15
CA LYS A 166 7.45 29.66 -6.97
C LYS A 166 6.87 28.79 -5.86
N ILE A 167 6.03 27.81 -6.22
CA ILE A 167 5.50 26.81 -5.29
C ILE A 167 6.65 26.01 -4.66
N PHE A 168 7.58 25.52 -5.48
CA PHE A 168 8.69 24.71 -5.03
C PHE A 168 9.59 25.48 -4.05
N ILE A 169 9.95 26.73 -4.36
CA ILE A 169 10.71 27.62 -3.46
C ILE A 169 9.94 27.85 -2.14
N SER A 170 8.62 28.02 -2.21
CA SER A 170 7.78 28.20 -1.02
C SER A 170 7.71 26.94 -0.15
N LEU A 171 7.60 25.76 -0.77
CA LEU A 171 7.61 24.46 -0.08
C LEU A 171 8.96 24.22 0.61
N VAL A 172 10.07 24.49 -0.07
CA VAL A 172 11.42 24.49 0.52
C VAL A 172 11.43 25.39 1.75
N THR A 173 11.00 26.64 1.61
CA THR A 173 11.03 27.64 2.69
C THR A 173 10.23 27.23 3.92
N VAL A 174 9.01 26.69 3.73
CA VAL A 174 8.17 26.23 4.85
C VAL A 174 8.74 24.98 5.50
N SER A 175 9.30 24.06 4.71
CA SER A 175 9.93 22.84 5.23
C SER A 175 11.19 23.17 6.07
N CYS A 176 11.93 24.23 5.72
CA CYS A 176 13.17 24.64 6.39
C CYS A 176 12.99 25.41 7.71
N LYS A 177 11.76 25.59 8.25
CA LYS A 177 11.50 26.37 9.49
C LYS A 177 12.07 25.69 10.76
N GLY A 178 13.39 25.60 10.86
CA GLY A 178 14.12 25.02 12.00
C GLY A 178 15.18 23.98 11.61
N HIS A 179 15.25 23.56 10.34
CA HIS A 179 16.15 22.51 9.86
C HIS A 179 16.94 22.98 8.64
N LYS A 180 18.20 22.55 8.56
CA LYS A 180 19.07 22.83 7.41
C LYS A 180 18.73 21.83 6.29
N LEU A 181 18.28 22.33 5.14
CA LEU A 181 18.05 21.54 3.92
C LEU A 181 19.25 21.77 3.00
N GLU A 182 20.19 20.84 2.99
CA GLU A 182 21.36 20.90 2.09
C GLU A 182 21.15 20.02 0.87
N LYS A 183 20.45 18.89 1.05
CA LYS A 183 20.22 17.88 0.01
C LYS A 183 18.74 17.56 -0.15
N PHE A 184 18.35 17.08 -1.33
CA PHE A 184 16.96 16.67 -1.58
C PHE A 184 16.50 15.50 -0.71
N GLY A 185 17.42 14.65 -0.24
CA GLY A 185 17.11 13.58 0.72
C GLY A 185 16.61 14.09 2.07
N ASP A 186 16.98 15.32 2.47
CA ASP A 186 16.61 15.91 3.76
C ASP A 186 15.09 16.12 3.87
N PHE A 187 14.38 16.27 2.74
CA PHE A 187 12.91 16.32 2.72
C PHE A 187 12.28 15.07 3.36
N ASN A 188 12.89 13.89 3.20
CA ASN A 188 12.36 12.66 3.78
C ASN A 188 12.43 12.66 5.31
N THR A 189 13.44 13.34 5.87
CA THR A 189 13.66 13.46 7.33
C THR A 189 12.82 14.57 7.92
N ILE A 190 12.77 15.73 7.26
CA ILE A 190 12.08 16.94 7.73
C ILE A 190 10.56 16.78 7.64
N LEU A 191 10.06 16.16 6.57
CA LEU A 191 8.64 15.92 6.36
C LEU A 191 8.20 14.53 6.86
N GLY A 192 9.01 13.93 7.75
CA GLY A 192 8.99 12.52 8.16
C GLY A 192 7.68 11.99 8.77
N ASP A 193 6.68 12.83 9.03
CA ASP A 193 5.30 12.39 9.25
C ASP A 193 4.56 12.23 7.91
N VAL A 194 5.07 11.33 7.07
CA VAL A 194 4.30 10.84 5.94
C VAL A 194 3.10 10.08 6.50
N ASP A 195 1.92 10.68 6.40
CA ASP A 195 0.68 10.04 6.81
C ASP A 195 0.48 8.75 5.99
N VAL A 196 0.78 7.61 6.61
CA VAL A 196 0.68 6.29 5.99
C VAL A 196 -0.76 5.98 5.57
N LYS A 197 -1.75 6.68 6.13
CA LYS A 197 -3.16 6.56 5.75
C LYS A 197 -3.46 7.20 4.38
N LYS A 198 -2.59 8.07 3.88
CA LYS A 198 -2.71 8.73 2.57
C LYS A 198 -1.85 8.09 1.47
N GLN A 199 -1.02 7.09 1.81
CA GLN A 199 -0.20 6.36 0.84
C GLN A 199 -1.05 5.39 0.00
N PRO A 200 -0.62 5.07 -1.24
CA PRO A 200 -1.22 4.00 -2.01
C PRO A 200 -1.13 2.68 -1.25
N THR A 201 -2.13 1.83 -1.44
CA THR A 201 -2.20 0.52 -0.81
C THR A 201 -2.17 -0.55 -1.88
N TYR A 202 -1.34 -1.57 -1.66
CA TYR A 202 -1.21 -2.71 -2.54
C TYR A 202 -1.58 -3.99 -1.78
N HIS A 203 -1.98 -5.03 -2.52
CA HIS A 203 -2.19 -6.35 -1.97
C HIS A 203 -0.85 -7.08 -1.78
N MET A 204 -0.81 -7.96 -0.80
CA MET A 204 0.33 -8.80 -0.46
C MET A 204 -0.18 -10.07 0.21
N ILE A 205 0.39 -11.22 -0.12
CA ILE A 205 0.05 -12.48 0.55
C ILE A 205 1.04 -12.73 1.69
N ILE A 206 0.52 -13.09 2.86
CA ILE A 206 1.31 -13.45 4.03
C ILE A 206 0.90 -14.85 4.46
N LEU A 207 1.81 -15.81 4.33
CA LEU A 207 1.67 -17.15 4.87
C LEU A 207 2.44 -17.27 6.19
N VAL A 208 1.86 -17.97 7.15
CA VAL A 208 2.51 -18.23 8.43
C VAL A 208 3.39 -19.47 8.29
N LYS A 209 4.69 -19.32 8.50
CA LYS A 209 5.66 -20.42 8.47
C LYS A 209 5.62 -21.25 9.75
N ASN A 210 5.51 -20.60 10.91
CA ASN A 210 5.61 -21.25 12.22
C ASN A 210 4.89 -20.46 13.32
N GLN A 211 4.96 -20.94 14.58
CA GLN A 211 4.27 -20.33 15.71
C GLN A 211 4.70 -18.88 16.00
N VAL A 212 5.96 -18.52 15.72
CA VAL A 212 6.45 -17.12 15.83
C VAL A 212 5.77 -16.25 14.78
N GLY A 213 5.71 -16.75 13.55
CA GLY A 213 4.96 -16.13 12.45
C GLY A 213 3.49 -15.91 12.79
N LEU A 214 2.83 -16.87 13.44
CA LEU A 214 1.43 -16.75 13.81
C LEU A 214 1.20 -15.58 14.78
N LYS A 215 2.07 -15.46 15.79
CA LYS A 215 2.03 -14.35 16.73
C LYS A 215 2.31 -13.01 16.03
N ASN A 216 3.24 -12.99 15.09
CA ASN A 216 3.55 -11.80 14.30
C ASN A 216 2.37 -11.41 13.39
N LEU A 217 1.70 -12.37 12.75
CA LEU A 217 0.48 -12.12 11.99
C LEU A 217 -0.62 -11.50 12.88
N TYR A 218 -0.82 -12.02 14.10
CA TYR A 218 -1.79 -11.43 15.05
C TYR A 218 -1.45 -9.98 15.41
N LYS A 219 -0.17 -9.67 15.61
CA LYS A 219 0.27 -8.28 15.84
C LYS A 219 0.01 -7.41 14.62
N LEU A 220 0.36 -7.86 13.41
CA LEU A 220 0.15 -7.11 12.17
C LEU A 220 -1.34 -6.83 11.93
N VAL A 221 -2.20 -7.84 12.10
CA VAL A 221 -3.67 -7.66 12.04
C VAL A 221 -4.12 -6.64 13.09
N SER A 222 -3.63 -6.74 14.33
CA SER A 222 -3.98 -5.79 15.40
C SER A 222 -3.55 -4.36 15.05
N TYR A 223 -2.29 -4.15 14.64
CA TYR A 223 -1.78 -2.83 14.26
C TYR A 223 -2.48 -2.27 13.03
N SER A 224 -2.83 -3.11 12.06
CA SER A 224 -3.58 -2.67 10.87
C SER A 224 -4.97 -2.11 11.21
N ASN A 225 -5.60 -2.63 12.28
CA ASN A 225 -6.93 -2.22 12.73
C ASN A 225 -6.89 -1.09 13.77
N LEU A 226 -5.85 -1.02 14.61
CA LEU A 226 -5.77 -0.03 15.69
C LEU A 226 -4.97 1.22 15.30
N ASN A 227 -3.79 1.03 14.71
CA ASN A 227 -2.83 2.12 14.51
C ASN A 227 -2.95 2.70 13.09
N TYR A 228 -3.06 1.82 12.09
CA TYR A 228 -2.95 2.18 10.68
C TYR A 228 -4.29 2.18 9.94
N PHE A 229 -5.41 1.94 10.62
CA PHE A 229 -6.72 1.91 9.99
C PHE A 229 -7.08 3.28 9.39
N TYR A 230 -7.68 3.23 8.20
CA TYR A 230 -8.29 4.38 7.54
C TYR A 230 -9.69 4.02 7.03
N ARG A 231 -9.82 3.58 5.77
CA ARG A 231 -11.05 2.99 5.23
C ARG A 231 -11.02 1.47 5.24
N LYS A 232 -9.82 0.91 5.09
CA LYS A 232 -9.50 -0.51 5.19
C LYS A 232 -8.27 -0.66 6.10
N PRO A 233 -8.14 -1.79 6.82
CA PRO A 233 -6.90 -2.11 7.54
C PRO A 233 -5.73 -2.16 6.55
N ARG A 234 -4.57 -1.65 6.96
CA ARG A 234 -3.35 -1.63 6.15
C ARG A 234 -2.12 -1.82 7.03
N VAL A 235 -1.04 -2.29 6.44
CA VAL A 235 0.24 -2.50 7.14
C VAL A 235 1.33 -1.75 6.37
N PRO A 236 2.04 -0.80 6.97
CA PRO A 236 3.23 -0.21 6.36
C PRO A 236 4.29 -1.28 6.12
N LEU A 237 5.01 -1.25 5.00
CA LEU A 237 6.08 -2.20 4.71
C LEU A 237 7.14 -2.24 5.82
N SER A 238 7.48 -1.08 6.39
CA SER A 238 8.40 -0.99 7.53
C SER A 238 7.92 -1.76 8.76
N GLU A 239 6.61 -1.84 8.99
CA GLU A 239 6.03 -2.58 10.10
C GLU A 239 6.00 -4.09 9.84
N LEU A 240 5.74 -4.49 8.59
CA LEU A 240 5.89 -5.87 8.14
C LEU A 240 7.32 -6.36 8.35
N LEU A 241 8.32 -5.58 7.94
CA LEU A 241 9.74 -5.96 8.06
C LEU A 241 10.16 -6.19 9.52
N LYS A 242 9.66 -5.39 10.47
CA LYS A 242 9.89 -5.61 11.91
C LYS A 242 9.31 -6.93 12.43
N HIS A 243 8.25 -7.43 11.78
CA HIS A 243 7.51 -8.62 12.18
C HIS A 243 7.64 -9.76 11.15
N ARG A 244 8.65 -9.70 10.27
CA ARG A 244 8.81 -10.63 9.15
C ARG A 244 9.18 -12.05 9.58
N GLU A 245 9.79 -12.19 10.76
CA GLU A 245 10.21 -13.49 11.28
C GLU A 245 9.03 -14.49 11.33
N GLY A 246 9.23 -15.66 10.73
CA GLY A 246 8.22 -16.71 10.67
C GLY A 246 7.11 -16.46 9.65
N LEU A 247 7.23 -15.45 8.78
CA LEU A 247 6.30 -15.19 7.68
C LEU A 247 6.93 -15.51 6.33
N ILE A 248 6.11 -15.92 5.37
CA ILE A 248 6.46 -16.06 3.95
C ILE A 248 5.58 -15.09 3.17
N VAL A 249 6.19 -14.25 2.33
CA VAL A 249 5.52 -13.12 1.68
C VAL A 249 5.46 -13.32 0.17
N GLY A 250 4.24 -13.32 -0.39
CA GLY A 250 3.96 -13.44 -1.83
C GLY A 250 3.57 -12.12 -2.48
N SER A 251 3.86 -11.98 -3.78
CA SER A 251 3.61 -10.75 -4.55
C SER A 251 2.14 -10.43 -4.84
N ALA A 252 1.23 -11.36 -4.53
CA ALA A 252 -0.21 -11.22 -4.69
C ALA A 252 -0.71 -11.06 -6.13
N CYS A 253 -1.97 -10.62 -6.25
CA CYS A 253 -2.74 -10.51 -7.47
C CYS A 253 -2.40 -9.24 -8.28
N GLU A 254 -3.28 -8.86 -9.20
CA GLU A 254 -3.15 -7.67 -10.04
C GLU A 254 -3.14 -6.35 -9.28
N ALA A 255 -3.72 -6.33 -8.07
CA ALA A 255 -3.64 -5.20 -7.14
C ALA A 255 -2.35 -5.22 -6.26
N GLY A 256 -1.48 -6.21 -6.45
CA GLY A 256 -0.16 -6.29 -5.83
C GLY A 256 0.82 -5.27 -6.40
N GLU A 257 1.77 -4.81 -5.58
CA GLU A 257 2.70 -3.74 -5.96
C GLU A 257 3.56 -4.12 -7.17
N LEU A 258 4.03 -5.37 -7.22
CA LEU A 258 4.84 -5.87 -8.32
C LEU A 258 4.07 -5.91 -9.64
N PHE A 259 2.84 -6.46 -9.63
CA PHE A 259 2.02 -6.55 -10.83
C PHE A 259 1.68 -5.16 -11.37
N ARG A 260 1.28 -4.22 -10.48
CA ARG A 260 1.01 -2.83 -10.87
C ARG A 260 2.25 -2.14 -11.41
N ALA A 261 3.42 -2.35 -10.83
CA ALA A 261 4.66 -1.76 -11.35
C ALA A 261 5.00 -2.26 -12.77
N ILE A 262 4.78 -3.56 -13.04
CA ILE A 262 4.96 -4.13 -14.38
C ILE A 262 3.93 -3.55 -15.37
N LEU A 263 2.66 -3.50 -14.98
CA LEU A 263 1.56 -2.97 -15.79
C LEU A 263 1.76 -1.48 -16.11
N ASP A 264 2.21 -0.70 -15.12
CA ASP A 264 2.47 0.74 -15.27
C ASP A 264 3.77 1.05 -16.02
N GLY A 265 4.51 0.04 -16.52
CA GLY A 265 5.73 0.24 -17.29
C GLY A 265 6.89 0.83 -16.48
N LYS A 266 6.97 0.52 -15.18
CA LYS A 266 8.05 1.03 -14.31
C LYS A 266 9.45 0.57 -14.79
N PRO A 267 10.52 1.33 -14.48
CA PRO A 267 11.89 0.93 -14.79
C PRO A 267 12.23 -0.46 -14.25
N GLN A 268 13.05 -1.21 -14.98
CA GLN A 268 13.41 -2.58 -14.61
C GLN A 268 14.10 -2.67 -13.24
N GLU A 269 14.94 -1.70 -12.88
CA GLU A 269 15.58 -1.62 -11.56
C GLU A 269 14.57 -1.45 -10.42
N GLU A 270 13.52 -0.66 -10.63
CA GLU A 270 12.45 -0.47 -9.66
C GLU A 270 11.63 -1.74 -9.48
N ILE A 271 11.30 -2.43 -10.57
CA ILE A 271 10.61 -3.73 -10.56
C ILE A 271 11.42 -4.77 -9.79
N GLU A 272 12.75 -4.84 -10.00
CA GLU A 272 13.63 -5.77 -9.29
C GLU A 272 13.75 -5.43 -7.80
N SER A 273 13.81 -4.15 -7.46
CA SER A 273 13.77 -3.68 -6.07
C SER A 273 12.48 -4.09 -5.37
N ILE A 274 11.32 -3.89 -6.01
CA ILE A 274 10.02 -4.33 -5.49
C ILE A 274 9.99 -5.85 -5.33
N ALA A 275 10.40 -6.60 -6.36
CA ALA A 275 10.43 -8.06 -6.33
C ALA A 275 11.34 -8.63 -5.23
N SER A 276 12.40 -7.90 -4.83
CA SER A 276 13.32 -8.32 -3.77
C SER A 276 12.64 -8.50 -2.41
N ILE A 277 11.54 -7.78 -2.16
CA ILE A 277 10.77 -7.81 -0.92
C ILE A 277 10.06 -9.16 -0.71
N TYR A 278 9.70 -9.86 -1.78
CA TYR A 278 8.87 -11.06 -1.72
C TYR A 278 9.73 -12.32 -1.63
N ASP A 279 9.27 -13.33 -0.90
CA ASP A 279 9.94 -14.64 -0.85
C ASP A 279 9.61 -15.48 -2.09
N TYR A 280 8.43 -15.29 -2.67
CA TYR A 280 7.99 -15.89 -3.92
C TYR A 280 7.14 -14.92 -4.74
N LEU A 281 7.09 -15.12 -6.05
CA LEU A 281 6.29 -14.30 -6.97
C LEU A 281 5.06 -15.08 -7.44
N GLU A 282 3.96 -14.38 -7.68
CA GLU A 282 2.68 -14.97 -8.05
C GLU A 282 2.30 -14.64 -9.49
N ILE A 283 1.77 -15.64 -10.20
CA ILE A 283 1.05 -15.49 -11.46
C ILE A 283 -0.34 -16.10 -11.30
N GLN A 284 -1.31 -15.61 -12.06
CA GLN A 284 -2.70 -16.03 -11.94
C GLN A 284 -3.30 -16.34 -13.32
N PRO A 285 -4.34 -17.20 -13.38
CA PRO A 285 -5.09 -17.43 -14.62
C PRO A 285 -5.48 -16.12 -15.31
N ILE A 286 -5.38 -16.06 -16.63
CA ILE A 286 -5.66 -14.80 -17.37
C ILE A 286 -7.11 -14.35 -17.17
N ALA A 287 -8.02 -15.31 -16.96
CA ALA A 287 -9.43 -15.03 -16.67
C ALA A 287 -9.64 -14.22 -15.37
N ASN A 288 -8.68 -14.25 -14.43
CA ASN A 288 -8.73 -13.39 -13.23
C ASN A 288 -8.59 -11.91 -13.61
N ASN A 289 -7.83 -11.63 -14.67
CA ASN A 289 -7.42 -10.30 -15.08
C ASN A 289 -8.10 -9.83 -16.38
N GLU A 290 -9.12 -10.54 -16.85
CA GLU A 290 -9.87 -10.21 -18.08
C GLU A 290 -10.46 -8.79 -18.04
N PHE A 291 -10.76 -8.28 -16.85
CA PHE A 291 -11.24 -6.91 -16.68
C PHE A 291 -10.23 -5.86 -17.15
N LEU A 292 -8.92 -6.12 -17.08
CA LEU A 292 -7.88 -5.21 -17.57
C LEU A 292 -7.96 -5.05 -19.10
N VAL A 293 -8.35 -6.11 -19.81
CA VAL A 293 -8.61 -6.06 -21.26
C VAL A 293 -9.88 -5.26 -21.53
N ARG A 294 -10.97 -5.50 -20.76
CA ARG A 294 -12.23 -4.74 -20.89
C ARG A 294 -12.07 -3.25 -20.63
N GLU A 295 -11.16 -2.88 -19.73
CA GLU A 295 -10.84 -1.49 -19.39
C GLU A 295 -9.81 -0.85 -20.34
N GLY A 296 -9.26 -1.60 -21.30
CA GLY A 296 -8.28 -1.12 -22.26
C GLY A 296 -6.89 -0.88 -21.67
N MET A 297 -6.58 -1.42 -20.49
CA MET A 297 -5.24 -1.37 -19.89
C MET A 297 -4.30 -2.41 -20.51
N VAL A 298 -4.85 -3.49 -21.04
CA VAL A 298 -4.13 -4.56 -21.75
C VAL A 298 -4.82 -4.81 -23.08
N SER A 299 -4.06 -5.12 -24.13
CA SER A 299 -4.58 -5.30 -25.49
C SER A 299 -5.58 -6.45 -25.62
N ASP A 300 -5.24 -7.61 -25.08
CA ASP A 300 -5.89 -8.89 -25.31
C ASP A 300 -5.38 -9.97 -24.34
N ASP A 301 -5.89 -11.18 -24.48
CA ASP A 301 -5.47 -12.36 -23.71
C ASP A 301 -3.97 -12.64 -23.82
N GLU A 302 -3.38 -12.37 -24.99
CA GLU A 302 -1.93 -12.54 -25.17
C GLU A 302 -1.16 -11.52 -24.34
N GLY A 303 -1.61 -10.27 -24.28
CA GLY A 303 -1.06 -9.27 -23.35
C GLY A 303 -1.07 -9.74 -21.89
N LEU A 304 -2.15 -10.39 -21.43
CA LEU A 304 -2.22 -10.96 -20.08
C LEU A 304 -1.20 -12.09 -19.87
N ARG A 305 -1.01 -12.95 -20.88
CA ARG A 305 0.02 -14.00 -20.83
C ARG A 305 1.43 -13.41 -20.80
N GLN A 306 1.67 -12.34 -21.56
CA GLN A 306 2.96 -11.62 -21.55
C GLN A 306 3.28 -11.04 -20.17
N LEU A 307 2.29 -10.53 -19.43
CA LEU A 307 2.48 -10.10 -18.04
C LEU A 307 2.91 -11.27 -17.14
N ASN A 308 2.22 -12.41 -17.23
CA ASN A 308 2.60 -13.61 -16.48
C ASN A 308 4.02 -14.08 -16.86
N MET A 309 4.35 -14.13 -18.15
CA MET A 309 5.69 -14.51 -18.63
C MET A 309 6.78 -13.55 -18.16
N ARG A 310 6.48 -12.25 -18.04
CA ARG A 310 7.41 -11.25 -17.51
C ARG A 310 7.71 -11.49 -16.03
N ILE A 311 6.71 -11.87 -15.23
CA ILE A 311 6.91 -12.27 -13.83
C ILE A 311 7.72 -13.58 -13.75
N VAL A 312 7.44 -14.56 -14.62
CA VAL A 312 8.22 -15.81 -14.68
C VAL A 312 9.70 -15.53 -14.95
N LYS A 313 10.01 -14.75 -15.99
CA LYS A 313 11.39 -14.35 -16.32
C LYS A 313 12.06 -13.57 -15.19
N LEU A 314 11.31 -12.73 -14.48
CA LEU A 314 11.81 -11.99 -13.33
C LEU A 314 12.18 -12.93 -12.17
N GLY A 315 11.32 -13.92 -11.88
CA GLY A 315 11.59 -14.94 -10.88
C GLY A 315 12.86 -15.75 -11.19
N GLU A 316 13.02 -16.18 -12.45
CA GLU A 316 14.23 -16.85 -12.91
C GLU A 316 15.49 -15.99 -12.74
N LYS A 317 15.41 -14.71 -13.15
CA LYS A 317 16.53 -13.77 -13.02
C LYS A 317 16.95 -13.55 -11.56
N LEU A 318 15.97 -13.44 -10.65
CA LEU A 318 16.20 -13.17 -9.23
C LEU A 318 16.37 -14.44 -8.38
N ASN A 319 16.33 -15.62 -9.02
CA ASN A 319 16.33 -16.92 -8.35
C ASN A 319 15.25 -17.02 -7.24
N LYS A 320 14.03 -16.56 -7.55
CA LYS A 320 12.86 -16.61 -6.69
C LYS A 320 11.82 -17.58 -7.28
N PRO A 321 11.21 -18.46 -6.46
CA PRO A 321 10.16 -19.34 -6.94
C PRO A 321 8.96 -18.52 -7.43
N VAL A 322 8.41 -18.94 -8.57
CA VAL A 322 7.18 -18.39 -9.14
C VAL A 322 6.08 -19.42 -8.97
N VAL A 323 4.95 -19.02 -8.38
CA VAL A 323 3.83 -19.92 -8.09
C VAL A 323 2.56 -19.46 -8.78
N ALA A 324 1.82 -20.41 -9.32
CA ALA A 324 0.51 -20.15 -9.91
C ALA A 324 -0.59 -20.23 -8.85
N THR A 325 -1.32 -19.14 -8.63
CA THR A 325 -2.41 -19.04 -7.64
C THR A 325 -3.73 -18.66 -8.31
N CYS A 326 -4.86 -19.04 -7.71
CA CYS A 326 -6.20 -18.79 -8.28
C CYS A 326 -6.91 -17.57 -7.70
N ASP A 327 -6.46 -17.05 -6.56
CA ASP A 327 -7.22 -16.09 -5.74
C ASP A 327 -8.67 -16.56 -5.47
N VAL A 328 -8.79 -17.77 -4.93
CA VAL A 328 -10.08 -18.47 -4.75
C VAL A 328 -10.98 -17.71 -3.79
N HIS A 329 -12.25 -17.52 -4.18
CA HIS A 329 -13.29 -16.92 -3.34
C HIS A 329 -14.53 -17.80 -3.18
N PHE A 330 -14.65 -18.87 -3.95
CA PHE A 330 -15.74 -19.83 -3.88
C PHE A 330 -15.28 -21.21 -4.34
N MET A 331 -16.01 -22.27 -3.98
CA MET A 331 -15.55 -23.64 -4.20
C MET A 331 -15.67 -24.06 -5.66
N ASN A 332 -16.88 -24.04 -6.23
CA ASN A 332 -17.15 -24.51 -7.59
C ASN A 332 -17.45 -23.35 -8.54
N ARG A 333 -17.28 -23.57 -9.84
CA ARG A 333 -17.48 -22.52 -10.86
C ARG A 333 -18.88 -21.89 -10.81
N GLU A 334 -19.90 -22.69 -10.56
CA GLU A 334 -21.31 -22.30 -10.42
C GLU A 334 -21.60 -21.44 -9.18
N ASP A 335 -20.78 -21.54 -8.13
CA ASP A 335 -20.96 -20.78 -6.87
C ASP A 335 -20.67 -19.28 -7.06
N GLY A 336 -20.10 -18.88 -8.21
CA GLY A 336 -19.89 -17.48 -8.57
C GLY A 336 -21.16 -16.64 -8.55
N ILE A 337 -22.34 -17.26 -8.69
CA ILE A 337 -23.63 -16.56 -8.58
C ILE A 337 -23.85 -15.93 -7.19
N PHE A 338 -23.38 -16.56 -6.11
CA PHE A 338 -23.52 -16.02 -4.75
C PHE A 338 -22.68 -14.76 -4.57
N ARG A 339 -21.45 -14.76 -5.09
CA ARG A 339 -20.57 -13.59 -5.07
C ARG A 339 -21.19 -12.42 -5.83
N LYS A 340 -21.74 -12.69 -7.01
CA LYS A 340 -22.45 -11.71 -7.84
C LYS A 340 -23.62 -11.07 -7.08
N ILE A 341 -24.43 -11.87 -6.39
CA ILE A 341 -25.54 -11.36 -5.54
C ILE A 341 -25.00 -10.48 -4.41
N LEU A 342 -23.93 -10.90 -3.71
CA LEU A 342 -23.34 -10.13 -2.62
C LEU A 342 -22.79 -8.78 -3.08
N GLN A 343 -22.06 -8.75 -4.20
CA GLN A 343 -21.50 -7.53 -4.76
C GLN A 343 -22.57 -6.58 -5.30
N ALA A 344 -23.63 -7.11 -5.92
CA ALA A 344 -24.79 -6.31 -6.30
C ALA A 344 -25.42 -5.63 -5.09
N GLY A 345 -25.57 -6.36 -3.97
CA GLY A 345 -26.04 -5.80 -2.69
C GLY A 345 -25.12 -4.74 -2.09
N GLN A 346 -23.82 -4.77 -2.41
CA GLN A 346 -22.82 -3.77 -2.01
C GLN A 346 -22.73 -2.57 -2.99
N GLY A 347 -23.47 -2.59 -4.10
CA GLY A 347 -23.52 -1.50 -5.08
C GLY A 347 -22.41 -1.53 -6.15
N PHE A 348 -21.75 -2.67 -6.35
CA PHE A 348 -20.77 -2.84 -7.44
C PHE A 348 -21.47 -2.87 -8.80
N LYS A 349 -21.02 -2.03 -9.74
CA LYS A 349 -21.60 -1.90 -11.08
C LYS A 349 -21.23 -3.05 -12.03
N ASP A 350 -20.15 -3.74 -11.72
CA ASP A 350 -19.55 -4.85 -12.45
C ASP A 350 -19.90 -6.22 -11.84
N ALA A 351 -20.90 -6.28 -10.94
CA ALA A 351 -21.33 -7.51 -10.29
C ALA A 351 -21.73 -8.61 -11.29
N ASP A 352 -22.20 -8.24 -12.49
CA ASP A 352 -22.55 -9.18 -13.54
C ASP A 352 -21.33 -9.80 -14.26
N ASN A 353 -20.17 -9.14 -14.23
CA ASN A 353 -18.96 -9.46 -15.01
C ASN A 353 -17.79 -9.91 -14.12
N GLN A 354 -18.06 -10.82 -13.18
CA GLN A 354 -17.07 -11.32 -12.23
C GLN A 354 -16.12 -12.33 -12.85
N ALA A 355 -14.86 -12.26 -12.44
CA ALA A 355 -13.85 -13.26 -12.78
C ALA A 355 -14.20 -14.63 -12.17
N PRO A 356 -13.83 -15.74 -12.85
CA PRO A 356 -14.10 -17.10 -12.39
C PRO A 356 -13.10 -17.55 -11.31
N LEU A 357 -13.26 -17.01 -10.10
CA LEU A 357 -12.39 -17.21 -8.92
C LEU A 357 -12.76 -18.45 -8.08
N TYR A 358 -12.93 -19.61 -8.73
CA TYR A 358 -13.21 -20.89 -8.07
C TYR A 358 -11.93 -21.69 -7.76
N LEU A 359 -12.04 -22.72 -6.93
CA LEU A 359 -10.95 -23.65 -6.66
C LEU A 359 -10.72 -24.55 -7.88
N ARG A 360 -9.72 -24.20 -8.69
CA ARG A 360 -9.33 -25.01 -9.85
C ARG A 360 -8.59 -26.26 -9.43
N THR A 361 -8.79 -27.33 -10.19
CA THR A 361 -7.98 -28.55 -10.11
C THR A 361 -6.57 -28.32 -10.67
N THR A 362 -5.62 -29.20 -10.31
CA THR A 362 -4.27 -29.16 -10.87
C THR A 362 -4.27 -29.27 -12.39
N ASP A 363 -5.13 -30.12 -12.97
CA ASP A 363 -5.22 -30.30 -14.43
C ASP A 363 -5.73 -29.03 -15.13
N GLU A 364 -6.74 -28.36 -14.55
CA GLU A 364 -7.23 -27.07 -15.06
C GLU A 364 -6.15 -25.99 -14.98
N MET A 365 -5.34 -25.98 -13.91
CA MET A 365 -4.22 -25.06 -13.78
C MET A 365 -3.10 -25.37 -14.78
N LEU A 366 -2.74 -26.63 -14.98
CA LEU A 366 -1.75 -27.01 -16.00
C LEU A 366 -2.21 -26.63 -17.42
N ALA A 367 -3.51 -26.81 -17.72
CA ALA A 367 -4.08 -26.40 -18.99
C ALA A 367 -4.05 -24.88 -19.16
N GLU A 368 -4.42 -24.12 -18.12
CA GLU A 368 -4.37 -22.65 -18.10
C GLU A 368 -2.97 -22.12 -18.41
N PHE A 369 -1.94 -22.66 -17.76
CA PHE A 369 -0.56 -22.21 -17.88
C PHE A 369 0.24 -22.92 -18.99
N SER A 370 -0.41 -23.69 -19.85
CA SER A 370 0.23 -24.48 -20.91
C SER A 370 1.07 -23.64 -21.89
N TYR A 371 0.74 -22.35 -22.05
CA TYR A 371 1.50 -21.41 -22.88
C TYR A 371 2.94 -21.14 -22.37
N LEU A 372 3.26 -21.49 -21.13
CA LEU A 372 4.62 -21.42 -20.58
C LEU A 372 5.53 -22.58 -21.03
N GLY A 373 4.95 -23.61 -21.66
CA GLY A 373 5.61 -24.89 -21.92
C GLY A 373 5.42 -25.89 -20.77
N GLU A 374 5.48 -27.18 -21.08
CA GLU A 374 5.10 -28.26 -20.15
C GLU A 374 5.92 -28.24 -18.85
N ASP A 375 7.25 -28.12 -18.96
CA ASP A 375 8.14 -28.14 -17.79
C ASP A 375 7.90 -26.94 -16.88
N LYS A 376 7.77 -25.75 -17.46
CA LYS A 376 7.55 -24.52 -16.69
C LYS A 376 6.15 -24.49 -16.07
N ALA A 377 5.13 -24.96 -16.78
CA ALA A 377 3.77 -25.09 -16.24
C ALA A 377 3.76 -26.03 -15.02
N LYS A 378 4.41 -27.21 -15.12
CA LYS A 378 4.56 -28.13 -13.98
C LYS A 378 5.33 -27.49 -12.83
N GLU A 379 6.39 -26.75 -13.11
CA GLU A 379 7.19 -26.06 -12.11
C GLU A 379 6.35 -25.06 -11.30
N VAL A 380 5.65 -24.13 -11.97
CA VAL A 380 4.90 -23.06 -11.29
C VAL A 380 3.59 -23.54 -10.67
N VAL A 381 2.94 -24.57 -11.22
CA VAL A 381 1.66 -25.10 -10.73
C VAL A 381 1.84 -26.15 -9.63
N ILE A 382 2.89 -26.98 -9.71
CA ILE A 382 3.08 -28.13 -8.82
C ILE A 382 4.35 -27.97 -7.98
N THR A 383 5.52 -27.86 -8.61
CA THR A 383 6.79 -27.97 -7.87
C THR A 383 6.96 -26.82 -6.88
N ASN A 384 6.82 -25.59 -7.34
CA ASN A 384 7.02 -24.40 -6.51
C ASN A 384 5.90 -24.23 -5.48
N THR A 385 4.65 -24.56 -5.82
CA THR A 385 3.51 -24.48 -4.88
C THR A 385 3.68 -25.48 -3.73
N ASN A 386 4.09 -26.72 -4.01
CA ASN A 386 4.43 -27.69 -2.97
C ASN A 386 5.65 -27.24 -2.17
N ALA A 387 6.68 -26.70 -2.82
CA ALA A 387 7.87 -26.20 -2.12
C ALA A 387 7.54 -25.09 -1.12
N ILE A 388 6.61 -24.17 -1.45
CA ILE A 388 6.13 -23.15 -0.50
C ILE A 388 5.31 -23.80 0.63
N ALA A 389 4.44 -24.76 0.32
CA ALA A 389 3.66 -25.48 1.32
C ALA A 389 4.56 -26.24 2.32
N ASP A 390 5.62 -26.89 1.84
CA ASP A 390 6.59 -27.64 2.64
C ASP A 390 7.41 -26.75 3.60
N MET A 391 7.44 -25.42 3.37
CA MET A 391 8.06 -24.49 4.31
C MET A 391 7.23 -24.27 5.57
N VAL A 392 5.93 -24.58 5.55
CA VAL A 392 4.98 -24.32 6.63
C VAL A 392 4.96 -25.48 7.63
N GLU A 393 5.21 -25.18 8.90
CA GLU A 393 5.16 -26.13 10.01
C GLU A 393 3.70 -26.48 10.40
N ASP A 394 3.51 -27.58 11.13
CA ASP A 394 2.21 -27.89 11.75
C ASP A 394 1.93 -26.90 12.90
N ILE A 395 1.08 -25.93 12.63
CA ILE A 395 0.75 -24.83 13.55
C ILE A 395 -0.68 -24.97 14.04
N ARG A 396 -0.89 -24.73 15.34
CA ARG A 396 -2.23 -24.63 15.90
C ARG A 396 -2.61 -23.17 16.16
N PRO A 397 -3.61 -22.62 15.44
CA PRO A 397 -4.07 -21.24 15.66
C PRO A 397 -4.60 -20.98 17.07
N ILE A 398 -5.33 -21.96 17.63
CA ILE A 398 -5.96 -21.85 18.95
C ILE A 398 -5.30 -22.85 19.91
N PRO A 399 -4.54 -22.40 20.92
CA PRO A 399 -3.89 -23.31 21.85
C PRO A 399 -4.90 -24.16 22.62
N LYS A 400 -4.48 -25.37 23.03
CA LYS A 400 -5.30 -26.26 23.86
C LYS A 400 -5.24 -25.84 25.33
N GLY A 401 -6.31 -26.12 26.05
CA GLY A 401 -6.38 -25.94 27.50
C GLY A 401 -6.85 -24.55 27.91
N THR A 402 -6.74 -24.28 29.20
CA THR A 402 -7.16 -23.03 29.85
C THR A 402 -5.96 -22.36 30.49
N TYR A 403 -5.82 -21.05 30.30
CA TYR A 403 -4.75 -20.25 30.89
C TYR A 403 -5.36 -19.37 31.96
N THR A 404 -5.31 -19.83 33.22
CA THR A 404 -5.90 -19.12 34.36
C THR A 404 -4.98 -18.00 34.84
N PRO A 405 -5.51 -16.82 35.19
CA PRO A 405 -4.70 -15.73 35.73
C PRO A 405 -4.18 -16.05 37.14
N SER A 406 -3.08 -15.42 37.53
CA SER A 406 -2.52 -15.52 38.87
C SER A 406 -2.27 -14.11 39.44
N ILE A 407 -2.70 -13.90 40.69
CA ILE A 407 -2.43 -12.69 41.48
C ILE A 407 -2.03 -13.17 42.87
N GLU A 408 -0.88 -12.71 43.35
CA GLU A 408 -0.36 -13.06 44.67
C GLU A 408 -1.37 -12.76 45.77
N GLY A 409 -1.60 -13.73 46.66
CA GLY A 409 -2.52 -13.58 47.79
C GLY A 409 -4.02 -13.74 47.45
N ALA A 410 -4.43 -13.81 46.18
CA ALA A 410 -5.84 -13.86 45.82
C ALA A 410 -6.56 -15.12 46.35
N GLU A 411 -5.87 -16.27 46.42
CA GLU A 411 -6.43 -17.51 46.99
C GLU A 411 -6.66 -17.41 48.49
N GLN A 412 -5.72 -16.80 49.21
CA GLN A 412 -5.85 -16.60 50.66
C GLN A 412 -6.91 -15.55 50.97
N GLU A 413 -6.90 -14.42 50.23
CA GLU A 413 -7.89 -13.35 50.40
C GLU A 413 -9.31 -13.87 50.15
N LEU A 414 -9.51 -14.71 49.13
CA LEU A 414 -10.81 -15.34 48.85
C LEU A 414 -11.26 -16.22 50.01
N GLN A 415 -10.37 -17.09 50.51
CA GLN A 415 -10.67 -17.97 51.64
C GLN A 415 -11.01 -17.15 52.89
N ASP A 416 -10.19 -16.17 53.24
CA ASP A 416 -10.40 -15.32 54.42
C ASP A 416 -11.73 -14.58 54.33
N LEU A 417 -12.07 -14.02 53.16
CA LEU A 417 -13.32 -13.30 52.95
C LEU A 417 -14.54 -14.23 53.07
N CYS A 418 -14.46 -15.42 52.46
CA CYS A 418 -15.52 -16.43 52.52
C CYS A 418 -15.73 -16.96 53.93
N TRP A 419 -14.67 -17.36 54.63
CA TRP A 419 -14.76 -17.88 56.01
C TRP A 419 -15.20 -16.81 57.00
N THR A 420 -14.67 -15.59 56.89
CA THR A 420 -15.09 -14.45 57.73
C THR A 420 -16.57 -14.14 57.52
N ARG A 421 -17.05 -14.11 56.27
CA ARG A 421 -18.46 -13.83 55.96
C ARG A 421 -19.38 -14.97 56.42
N ALA A 422 -18.96 -16.23 56.26
CA ALA A 422 -19.72 -17.38 56.75
C ALA A 422 -19.86 -17.37 58.28
N MET A 423 -18.79 -17.03 59.01
CA MET A 423 -18.83 -16.86 60.46
C MET A 423 -19.78 -15.72 60.86
N ASN A 424 -19.71 -14.58 60.18
CA ASN A 424 -20.59 -13.44 60.47
C ASN A 424 -22.08 -13.72 60.21
N TRP A 425 -22.41 -14.57 59.24
CA TRP A 425 -23.80 -14.87 58.88
C TRP A 425 -24.39 -16.08 59.61
N TYR A 426 -23.57 -17.10 59.87
CA TYR A 426 -24.05 -18.40 60.35
C TYR A 426 -23.39 -18.87 61.66
N GLY A 427 -22.42 -18.12 62.20
CA GLY A 427 -21.68 -18.51 63.40
C GLY A 427 -22.56 -18.55 64.65
N TYR A 428 -22.40 -19.62 65.45
CA TYR A 428 -23.01 -19.77 66.77
C TYR A 428 -22.00 -20.45 67.71
N GLU A 429 -21.79 -19.89 68.91
CA GLU A 429 -20.76 -20.37 69.86
C GLU A 429 -19.37 -20.54 69.22
N ASP A 430 -18.96 -19.54 68.44
CA ASP A 430 -17.69 -19.52 67.70
C ASP A 430 -17.50 -20.69 66.71
N LYS A 431 -18.60 -21.29 66.22
CA LYS A 431 -18.58 -22.38 65.24
C LYS A 431 -19.55 -22.14 64.09
N ILE A 432 -19.13 -22.52 62.88
CA ILE A 432 -19.98 -22.54 61.68
C ILE A 432 -20.68 -23.91 61.58
N PRO A 433 -21.99 -23.98 61.30
CA PRO A 433 -22.72 -25.23 61.13
C PRO A 433 -22.08 -26.16 60.11
N GLU A 434 -22.07 -27.47 60.41
CA GLU A 434 -21.37 -28.48 59.60
C GLU A 434 -21.81 -28.51 58.13
N ILE A 435 -23.09 -28.27 57.85
CA ILE A 435 -23.62 -28.20 56.48
C ILE A 435 -22.99 -27.06 55.66
N VAL A 436 -22.77 -25.88 56.29
CA VAL A 436 -22.16 -24.71 55.65
C VAL A 436 -20.66 -24.95 55.48
N THR A 437 -19.98 -25.44 56.52
CA THR A 437 -18.55 -25.77 56.48
C THR A 437 -18.21 -26.77 55.37
N LYS A 438 -18.98 -27.87 55.25
CA LYS A 438 -18.78 -28.88 54.19
C LYS A 438 -19.01 -28.31 52.80
N ARG A 439 -20.02 -27.45 52.63
CA ARG A 439 -20.31 -26.82 51.33
C ARG A 439 -19.20 -25.85 50.93
N LEU A 440 -18.81 -24.97 51.84
CA LEU A 440 -17.82 -23.93 51.60
C LEU A 440 -16.45 -24.54 51.28
N GLN A 441 -16.02 -25.55 52.04
CA GLN A 441 -14.78 -26.27 51.76
C GLN A 441 -14.81 -26.91 50.36
N LYS A 442 -15.88 -27.65 50.04
CA LYS A 442 -16.02 -28.31 48.73
C LYS A 442 -15.93 -27.33 47.56
N GLU A 443 -16.57 -26.16 47.67
CA GLU A 443 -16.57 -25.15 46.62
C GLU A 443 -15.24 -24.43 46.51
N LEU A 444 -14.67 -23.97 47.63
CA LEU A 444 -13.37 -23.29 47.64
C LEU A 444 -12.26 -24.21 47.12
N ASP A 445 -12.23 -25.48 47.52
CA ASP A 445 -11.27 -26.45 47.01
C ASP A 445 -11.35 -26.59 45.50
N ALA A 446 -12.56 -26.65 44.94
CA ALA A 446 -12.75 -26.73 43.50
C ALA A 446 -12.34 -25.43 42.79
N ILE A 447 -12.74 -24.27 43.31
CA ILE A 447 -12.41 -22.94 42.76
C ILE A 447 -10.89 -22.73 42.71
N ILE A 448 -10.20 -23.05 43.82
CA ILE A 448 -8.74 -22.93 43.93
C ILE A 448 -8.05 -23.93 43.01
N LYS A 449 -8.44 -25.22 43.08
CA LYS A 449 -7.82 -26.29 42.27
C LYS A 449 -7.88 -26.01 40.77
N TYR A 450 -8.95 -25.38 40.29
CA TYR A 450 -9.12 -25.06 38.87
C TYR A 450 -8.76 -23.60 38.52
N GLY A 451 -8.16 -22.84 39.44
CA GLY A 451 -7.60 -21.51 39.16
C GLY A 451 -8.62 -20.38 38.96
N PHE A 452 -9.82 -20.51 39.54
CA PHE A 452 -10.88 -19.50 39.44
C PHE A 452 -10.83 -18.44 40.54
N SER A 453 -9.97 -18.59 41.55
CA SER A 453 -9.91 -17.69 42.71
C SER A 453 -9.73 -16.21 42.33
N VAL A 454 -8.83 -15.94 41.37
CA VAL A 454 -8.58 -14.58 40.87
C VAL A 454 -9.83 -13.97 40.23
N LEU A 455 -10.61 -14.77 39.48
CA LEU A 455 -11.83 -14.30 38.83
C LEU A 455 -12.92 -13.96 39.86
N TYR A 456 -13.07 -14.79 40.90
CA TYR A 456 -13.98 -14.49 42.02
C TYR A 456 -13.58 -13.21 42.76
N MET A 457 -12.29 -13.01 43.01
CA MET A 457 -11.80 -11.79 43.66
C MET A 457 -11.99 -10.54 42.81
N ILE A 458 -11.73 -10.60 41.51
CA ILE A 458 -11.99 -9.47 40.59
C ILE A 458 -13.49 -9.15 40.57
N ALA A 459 -14.35 -10.16 40.44
CA ALA A 459 -15.80 -9.97 40.44
C ALA A 459 -16.29 -9.34 41.75
N GLN A 460 -15.81 -9.82 42.90
CA GLN A 460 -16.15 -9.28 44.21
C GLN A 460 -15.75 -7.80 44.34
N LYS A 461 -14.54 -7.44 43.89
CA LYS A 461 -14.05 -6.05 43.94
C LYS A 461 -14.83 -5.14 42.98
N LEU A 462 -15.19 -5.62 41.79
CA LEU A 462 -16.03 -4.87 40.84
C LEU A 462 -17.42 -4.56 41.41
N VAL A 463 -18.07 -5.56 42.02
CA VAL A 463 -19.38 -5.38 42.66
C VAL A 463 -19.29 -4.41 43.83
N LYS A 464 -18.33 -4.61 44.73
CA LYS A 464 -18.13 -3.71 45.88
C LYS A 464 -17.88 -2.28 45.43
N TYR A 465 -16.99 -2.07 44.44
CA TYR A 465 -16.72 -0.74 43.92
C TYR A 465 -17.98 -0.09 43.32
N SER A 466 -18.80 -0.85 42.59
CA SER A 466 -20.07 -0.35 42.05
C SER A 466 -21.02 0.10 43.17
N GLU A 467 -21.20 -0.72 44.20
CA GLU A 467 -22.10 -0.43 45.33
C GLU A 467 -21.61 0.74 46.19
N ASP A 468 -20.30 0.81 46.47
CA ASP A 468 -19.66 1.92 47.19
C ASP A 468 -19.87 3.26 46.45
N ASN A 469 -20.07 3.22 45.12
CA ASN A 469 -20.38 4.37 44.27
C ASN A 469 -21.89 4.57 44.02
N GLY A 470 -22.75 3.83 44.71
CA GLY A 470 -24.21 3.99 44.64
C GLY A 470 -24.90 3.25 43.50
N TYR A 471 -24.20 2.33 42.80
CA TYR A 471 -24.75 1.54 41.70
C TYR A 471 -24.89 0.07 42.11
N LEU A 472 -26.13 -0.34 42.38
CA LEU A 472 -26.48 -1.72 42.72
C LEU A 472 -26.31 -2.67 41.53
N VAL A 473 -25.84 -3.90 41.80
CA VAL A 473 -25.54 -4.91 40.77
C VAL A 473 -26.51 -6.09 40.86
N GLY A 474 -27.22 -6.38 39.76
CA GLY A 474 -28.08 -7.56 39.66
C GLY A 474 -27.32 -8.85 39.35
N SER A 475 -27.65 -9.94 40.02
CA SER A 475 -27.05 -11.26 39.78
C SER A 475 -27.56 -11.90 38.46
N ARG A 476 -26.73 -12.72 37.80
CA ARG A 476 -27.09 -13.44 36.57
C ARG A 476 -26.21 -14.68 36.37
N GLY A 477 -26.78 -15.73 35.74
CA GLY A 477 -26.03 -16.89 35.29
C GLY A 477 -25.93 -17.98 36.35
N SER A 478 -24.91 -18.84 36.22
CA SER A 478 -24.71 -20.05 37.05
C SER A 478 -23.68 -19.88 38.16
N VAL A 479 -23.26 -18.65 38.45
CA VAL A 479 -22.21 -18.33 39.43
C VAL A 479 -22.65 -18.51 40.87
#